data_AF-A0ABD5UZI2-F1
#
_entry.id   AF-A0ABD5UZI2-F1
#
_cell.length_a   1.000
_cell.length_b   1.000
_cell.length_c   1.000
_cell.angle_alpha   90.00
_cell.angle_beta   90.00
_cell.angle_gamma   90.00
#
_symmetry.space_group_name_H-M   'P 1'
#
loop_
_entity.id
_entity.type
_entity.pdbx_description
1 polymer ?
#
loop_
_entity_poly.entity_id
_entity_poly.type
_entity_poly.pdbx_seq_one_letter_code
_entity_poly.pdbx_strand_id
1 'polypeptide(L)'
;MLAPVFGWAAGQVGYAEPLENAAEVTGASEHAEAVDLAPFPDYGIPGLGGAAGTLVSAILGTGVTLLVATGIVRALGTDADGTR
;
A
#
# COMPACT_ATOMS: atom_id res chain seq x y z
N MET A 1 2.17 -4.80 9.26
CA MET A 1 2.79 -6.07 8.81
C MET A 1 1.85 -7.28 8.81
N LEU A 2 0.75 -7.30 9.58
CA LEU A 2 -0.19 -8.43 9.59
C LEU A 2 -1.24 -8.41 8.45
N ALA A 3 -1.46 -7.26 7.81
CA ALA A 3 -2.46 -7.11 6.75
C ALA A 3 -2.36 -8.13 5.60
N PRO A 4 -1.17 -8.50 5.08
CA PRO A 4 -1.06 -9.54 4.05
C PRO A 4 -1.54 -10.91 4.53
N VAL A 5 -1.24 -11.26 5.78
CA VAL A 5 -1.66 -12.54 6.39
C VAL A 5 -3.17 -12.58 6.57
N PHE A 6 -3.75 -11.47 7.06
CA PHE A 6 -5.20 -11.33 7.17
C PHE A 6 -5.88 -11.41 5.80
N GLY A 7 -5.38 -10.67 4.80
CA GLY A 7 -5.95 -10.68 3.45
C GLY A 7 -5.89 -12.06 2.79
N TRP A 8 -4.79 -12.80 2.98
CA TRP A 8 -4.70 -14.19 2.54
C TRP A 8 -5.75 -15.06 3.24
N ALA A 9 -5.83 -15.02 4.58
CA ALA A 9 -6.77 -15.85 5.33
C ALA A 9 -8.24 -15.52 5.03
N ALA A 10 -8.56 -14.23 4.85
CA ALA A 10 -9.88 -13.74 4.45
C ALA A 10 -10.29 -14.31 3.08
N GLY A 11 -9.36 -14.34 2.12
CA GLY A 11 -9.60 -14.96 0.80
C GLY A 11 -9.90 -16.45 0.88
N GLN A 12 -9.28 -17.19 1.81
CA GLN A 12 -9.54 -18.62 1.99
C GLN A 12 -10.95 -18.94 2.48
N VAL A 13 -11.60 -17.99 3.17
CA VAL A 13 -12.96 -18.18 3.71
C VAL A 13 -14.02 -17.39 2.94
N GLY A 14 -13.65 -16.74 1.83
CA GLY A 14 -14.56 -15.90 1.05
C GLY A 14 -15.14 -14.74 1.87
N TYR A 15 -14.34 -14.18 2.78
CA TYR A 15 -14.77 -13.05 3.59
C TYR A 15 -14.98 -11.82 2.70
N ALA A 16 -16.15 -11.20 2.84
CA ALA A 16 -16.47 -9.88 2.29
C ALA A 16 -16.68 -8.90 3.45
N GLU A 17 -16.16 -7.68 3.33
CA GLU A 17 -16.29 -6.68 4.37
C GLU A 17 -17.76 -6.26 4.57
N PRO A 18 -18.18 -5.87 5.79
CA PRO A 18 -19.55 -5.40 6.03
C PRO A 18 -19.97 -4.24 5.12
N LEU A 19 -19.01 -3.36 4.78
CA LEU A 19 -19.25 -2.24 3.87
C LEU A 19 -19.43 -2.71 2.43
N GLU A 20 -18.66 -3.70 1.97
CA GLU A 20 -18.82 -4.31 0.64
C GLU A 20 -20.22 -4.91 0.49
N ASN A 21 -20.66 -5.69 1.49
CA ASN A 21 -22.00 -6.28 1.49
C ASN A 21 -23.10 -5.21 1.49
N ALA A 22 -22.93 -4.14 2.27
CA ALA A 22 -23.88 -3.02 2.29
C ALA A 22 -23.91 -2.26 0.96
N ALA A 23 -22.75 -2.09 0.32
CA ALA A 23 -22.65 -1.45 -1.00
C ALA A 23 -23.37 -2.29 -2.07
N GLU A 24 -23.21 -3.60 -2.02
CA GLU A 24 -23.89 -4.52 -2.93
C GLU A 24 -25.42 -4.48 -2.75
N VAL A 25 -25.89 -4.51 -1.51
CA VAL A 25 -27.33 -4.44 -1.20
C VAL A 25 -27.95 -3.10 -1.61
N THR A 26 -27.17 -2.02 -1.60
CA THR A 26 -27.65 -0.67 -1.95
C THR A 26 -27.40 -0.28 -3.40
N GLY A 27 -26.72 -1.12 -4.19
CA GLY A 27 -26.29 -0.81 -5.56
C GLY A 27 -25.19 0.26 -5.64
N ALA A 28 -24.56 0.61 -4.51
CA ALA A 28 -23.50 1.60 -4.47
C ALA A 28 -22.24 1.13 -5.21
N SER A 29 -22.00 -0.18 -5.29
CA SER A 29 -20.91 -0.80 -6.05
C SER A 29 -20.90 -0.34 -7.52
N GLU A 30 -22.08 -0.20 -8.12
CA GLU A 30 -22.26 0.15 -9.55
C GLU A 30 -21.95 1.61 -9.87
N HIS A 31 -21.91 2.46 -8.85
CA HIS A 31 -21.72 3.91 -8.97
C HIS A 31 -20.31 4.35 -8.54
N ALA A 32 -19.47 3.41 -8.10
CA ALA A 32 -18.11 3.68 -7.69
C ALA A 32 -17.22 3.85 -8.92
N GLU A 33 -16.59 5.02 -9.06
CA GLU A 33 -15.54 5.26 -10.05
C GLU A 33 -14.18 5.21 -9.34
N ALA A 34 -13.34 4.24 -9.71
CA ALA A 34 -12.03 4.09 -9.12
C ALA A 34 -11.12 5.25 -9.55
N VAL A 35 -10.50 5.93 -8.57
CA VAL A 35 -9.51 6.98 -8.82
C VAL A 35 -8.12 6.43 -8.52
N ASP A 36 -7.47 5.88 -9.54
CA ASP A 36 -6.16 5.24 -9.43
C ASP A 36 -5.01 6.25 -9.55
N LEU A 37 -4.93 7.20 -8.61
CA LEU A 37 -3.91 8.26 -8.63
C LEU A 37 -2.56 7.86 -7.99
N ALA A 38 -2.30 6.56 -7.81
CA ALA A 38 -1.14 6.05 -7.09
C ALA A 38 -0.29 5.12 -7.98
N PRO A 39 1.04 5.00 -7.73
CA PRO A 39 1.89 4.05 -8.46
C PRO A 39 1.49 2.58 -8.28
N PHE A 40 0.87 2.26 -7.13
CA PHE A 40 0.38 0.94 -6.76
C PHE A 40 -1.04 1.09 -6.19
N PRO A 41 -2.06 1.35 -7.03
CA PRO A 41 -3.44 1.50 -6.57
C PRO A 41 -3.89 0.20 -5.90
N ASP A 42 -4.56 0.31 -4.76
CA ASP A 42 -4.95 -0.82 -3.90
C ASP A 42 -3.83 -1.82 -3.58
N TYR A 43 -2.59 -1.32 -3.54
CA TYR A 43 -1.37 -2.12 -3.37
C TYR A 43 -1.14 -3.18 -4.47
N GLY A 44 -1.80 -3.00 -5.62
CA GLY A 44 -1.74 -3.88 -6.78
C GLY A 44 -0.36 -3.90 -7.43
N ILE A 45 0.16 -5.11 -7.64
CA ILE A 45 1.37 -5.37 -8.41
C ILE A 45 0.98 -6.34 -9.53
N PRO A 46 1.19 -6.00 -10.81
CA PRO A 46 0.87 -6.90 -11.93
C PRO A 46 1.53 -8.28 -11.75
N GLY A 47 0.73 -9.34 -11.88
CA GLY A 47 1.20 -10.72 -11.72
C GLY A 47 1.30 -11.22 -10.27
N LEU A 48 0.97 -10.40 -9.26
CA LEU A 48 0.86 -10.82 -7.87
C LEU A 48 -0.59 -10.76 -7.39
N GLY A 49 -1.03 -11.77 -6.64
CA GLY A 49 -2.33 -11.74 -5.95
C GLY A 49 -2.34 -10.75 -4.79
N GLY A 50 -3.54 -10.36 -4.31
CA GLY A 50 -3.72 -9.25 -3.37
C GLY A 50 -2.80 -9.27 -2.14
N ALA A 51 -2.67 -10.41 -1.45
CA ALA A 51 -1.80 -10.52 -0.27
C ALA A 51 -0.30 -10.33 -0.63
N ALA A 52 0.16 -10.94 -1.71
CA ALA A 52 1.55 -10.81 -2.16
C ALA A 52 1.85 -9.39 -2.67
N GLY A 53 0.93 -8.79 -3.44
CA GLY A 53 1.00 -7.40 -3.89
C GLY A 53 1.07 -6.43 -2.71
N THR A 54 0.21 -6.63 -1.70
CA THR A 54 0.21 -5.83 -0.46
C THR A 54 1.55 -5.88 0.27
N LEU A 55 2.13 -7.07 0.42
CA LEU A 55 3.43 -7.23 1.08
C LEU A 55 4.55 -6.52 0.31
N VAL A 56 4.61 -6.71 -1.01
CA VAL A 56 5.63 -6.10 -1.87
C VAL A 56 5.50 -4.57 -1.85
N SER A 57 4.29 -4.05 -2.01
CA SER A 57 4.01 -2.61 -1.93
C SER A 57 4.41 -2.02 -0.58
N ALA A 58 4.18 -2.73 0.53
CA ALA A 58 4.59 -2.29 1.86
C ALA A 58 6.13 -2.21 2.01
N ILE A 59 6.86 -3.19 1.48
CA ILE A 59 8.33 -3.19 1.48
C ILE A 59 8.86 -2.03 0.63
N LEU A 60 8.33 -1.85 -0.59
CA LEU A 60 8.74 -0.79 -1.50
C LEU A 60 8.49 0.59 -0.91
N GLY A 61 7.27 0.85 -0.41
CA GLY A 61 6.93 2.11 0.24
C GLY A 61 7.84 2.42 1.42
N THR A 62 8.07 1.43 2.30
CA THR A 62 8.98 1.57 3.45
C THR A 62 10.40 1.88 2.99
N GLY A 63 10.90 1.14 2.00
CA GLY A 63 12.25 1.34 1.45
C GLY A 63 12.44 2.73 0.86
N VAL A 64 11.47 3.22 0.08
CA VAL A 64 11.49 4.58 -0.49
C VAL A 64 11.45 5.62 0.62
N THR A 65 10.57 5.48 1.62
CA THR A 65 10.51 6.42 2.75
C THR A 65 11.83 6.51 3.49
N LEU A 66 12.45 5.37 3.82
CA LEU A 66 13.73 5.35 4.51
C LEU A 66 14.86 5.92 3.65
N LEU A 67 14.89 5.61 2.36
CA LEU A 67 15.87 6.15 1.41
C LEU A 67 15.77 7.68 1.33
N VAL A 68 14.56 8.21 1.17
CA VAL A 68 14.33 9.67 1.11
C VAL A 68 14.73 10.33 2.42
N ALA A 69 14.26 9.80 3.55
CA ALA A 69 14.57 10.37 4.86
C ALA A 69 16.09 10.39 5.15
N THR A 70 16.77 9.27 4.90
CA THR A 70 18.23 9.18 5.09
C THR A 70 19.00 10.02 4.07
N GLY A 71 18.52 10.12 2.84
CA GLY A 71 19.07 10.99 1.81
C GLY A 71 19.01 12.46 2.18
N ILE A 72 17.87 12.93 2.71
CA ILE A 72 17.70 14.30 3.22
C ILE A 72 18.67 14.57 4.37
N VAL A 73 18.72 13.67 5.37
CA VAL A 73 19.64 13.81 6.51
C VAL A 73 21.09 13.91 6.04
N ARG A 74 21.50 13.09 5.06
CA ARG A 74 22.85 13.18 4.49
C ARG A 74 23.08 14.48 3.74
N ALA A 75 22.18 14.87 2.85
CA ALA A 75 22.33 16.09 2.06
C ALA A 75 22.49 17.33 2.96
N LEU A 76 21.67 17.44 4.00
CA LEU A 76 21.72 18.57 4.94
C LEU A 76 22.85 18.46 5.97
N GLY A 77 23.25 17.25 6.36
CA GLY A 77 24.34 17.02 7.31
C GLY A 77 25.74 17.21 6.71
N THR A 78 25.90 17.05 5.40
CA THR A 78 27.21 17.20 4.71
C THR A 78 27.70 18.65 4.77
N ASP A 79 26.80 19.64 4.78
CA ASP A 79 27.16 21.06 4.90
C ASP A 79 27.70 21.44 6.29
N ALA A 80 27.38 20.68 7.34
CA ALA A 80 27.83 20.96 8.71
C ALA A 80 29.27 20.49 8.99
N ASP A 81 29.79 19.52 8.24
CA ASP A 81 31.15 18.99 8.39
C ASP A 81 32.18 19.65 7.45
N GLY A 82 31.74 20.42 6.45
CA GLY A 82 32.60 21.09 5.45
C GLY A 82 33.24 22.42 5.90
N THR A 83 33.04 22.84 7.14
CA THR A 83 33.63 24.08 7.70
C THR A 83 34.32 23.83 9.04
N ARG A 84 35.45 23.13 9.03
CA ARG A 84 36.52 23.30 10.02
C ARG A 84 37.89 23.17 9.37
#